data_AF-A0A1C6QKQ3-F1
#
_entry.id   AF-A0A1C6QKQ3-F1
#
_cell.length_a   1.000
_cell.length_b   1.000
_cell.length_c   1.000
_cell.angle_alpha   90.00
_cell.angle_beta   90.00
_cell.angle_gamma   90.00
#
_symmetry.space_group_name_H-M   'P 1'
#
loop_
_entity.id
_entity.type
_entity.pdbx_description
1 polymer ?
#
loop_
_entity_poly.entity_id
_entity_poly.type
_entity_poly.pdbx_seq_one_letter_code
_entity_poly.pdbx_strand_id
1 'polypeptide(L)'
;MHRAPSEIAHAPSPPPSPDNEQVISPVSLPPSAPRSRPEASPYLDLTRAEWSALRDKTPLPLSAAEVEGLRGLGDVIDLDEVRDIYLPLSRLLNLYVGATDGLRGALNTFLGEQGSQTGTPFVIGVAGSVAVGKSTVARLLQALLARWPEHPRVERVTTDGFLLPMRELKARGLMSRKGFPESYDRRALTRFVADIKAGKDEVTAPVYSHLIYDIVPGERLTVRRPDILIVEGLNVLQPALPGRDGRTRVGLADFFDFSVYVDARTEDVERWYLSRFRKLRETAFQDPSSYFRKYTQVSEEAAMEYARTTWRTINKPNLVENVAPTRGRATLIVRKGPDHKVQRLSLRKL
;
A
#
# COMPACT_ATOMS: atom_id res chain seq x y z
N MET A 1 -0.85 -13.69 -88.17
CA MET A 1 0.14 -12.77 -87.56
C MET A 1 0.86 -13.55 -86.48
N HIS A 2 1.96 -14.27 -86.80
CA HIS A 2 3.37 -13.84 -86.62
C HIS A 2 3.68 -13.47 -85.16
N ARG A 3 4.63 -14.05 -84.43
CA ARG A 3 5.83 -14.86 -84.76
C ARG A 3 6.29 -15.59 -83.47
N ALA A 4 6.80 -16.82 -83.61
CA ALA A 4 7.74 -17.49 -82.70
C ALA A 4 9.18 -16.93 -82.92
N PRO A 5 10.32 -17.55 -82.53
CA PRO A 5 10.60 -18.72 -81.66
C PRO A 5 11.80 -18.46 -80.70
N SER A 6 12.24 -19.37 -79.83
CA SER A 6 13.31 -20.36 -80.07
C SER A 6 13.38 -21.33 -78.87
N GLU A 7 13.00 -22.60 -79.01
CA GLU A 7 13.86 -23.77 -79.32
C GLU A 7 15.05 -23.91 -78.34
N ILE A 8 15.21 -25.05 -77.66
CA ILE A 8 15.92 -26.23 -78.21
C ILE A 8 15.50 -27.54 -77.51
N ALA A 9 15.33 -28.59 -78.33
CA ALA A 9 15.12 -30.02 -78.02
C ALA A 9 16.36 -30.67 -77.34
N HIS A 10 16.38 -31.83 -76.68
CA HIS A 10 15.90 -33.17 -77.02
C HIS A 10 16.13 -34.06 -75.76
N ALA A 11 15.14 -34.88 -75.35
CA ALA A 11 15.11 -36.35 -75.44
C ALA A 11 16.02 -37.16 -74.47
N PRO A 12 15.60 -38.36 -74.01
CA PRO A 12 15.84 -38.81 -72.64
C PRO A 12 16.69 -40.09 -72.48
N SER A 13 17.25 -40.22 -71.25
CA SER A 13 17.54 -41.44 -70.46
C SER A 13 18.64 -42.40 -70.94
N PRO A 14 19.49 -42.98 -70.05
CA PRO A 14 19.04 -44.00 -69.08
C PRO A 14 19.74 -44.00 -67.68
N PRO A 15 19.20 -44.77 -66.71
CA PRO A 15 19.75 -44.98 -65.35
C PRO A 15 20.60 -46.28 -65.31
N PRO A 16 20.98 -46.88 -64.15
CA PRO A 16 21.05 -46.44 -62.73
C PRO A 16 22.51 -46.60 -62.19
N SER A 17 22.87 -46.28 -60.94
CA SER A 17 22.72 -47.11 -59.72
C SER A 17 23.54 -46.48 -58.56
N PRO A 18 23.56 -47.04 -57.34
CA PRO A 18 23.00 -46.46 -56.12
C PRO A 18 24.10 -45.88 -55.19
N ASP A 19 23.69 -45.48 -53.99
CA ASP A 19 24.49 -44.99 -52.86
C ASP A 19 24.48 -43.47 -52.71
N ASN A 20 23.61 -42.96 -51.84
CA ASN A 20 23.99 -42.60 -50.46
C ASN A 20 22.78 -41.95 -49.76
N GLU A 21 22.41 -42.48 -48.60
CA GLU A 21 21.38 -41.88 -47.74
C GLU A 21 21.79 -40.45 -47.35
N GLN A 22 21.01 -39.45 -47.78
CA GLN A 22 21.18 -38.06 -47.33
C GLN A 22 20.29 -37.76 -46.13
N VAL A 23 20.99 -37.44 -45.05
CA VAL A 23 20.53 -36.87 -43.79
C VAL A 23 19.73 -35.58 -44.03
N ILE A 24 18.52 -35.53 -43.49
CA ILE A 24 17.62 -34.37 -43.54
C ILE A 24 18.21 -33.24 -42.68
N SER A 25 18.53 -32.10 -43.31
CA SER A 25 18.95 -30.88 -42.61
C SER A 25 17.73 -30.04 -42.20
N PRO A 26 17.66 -29.52 -40.96
CA PRO A 26 16.48 -28.80 -40.49
C PRO A 26 16.43 -27.35 -41.01
N VAL A 27 15.21 -26.92 -41.31
CA VAL A 27 14.83 -25.57 -41.76
C VAL A 27 15.16 -24.52 -40.68
N SER A 28 15.97 -23.53 -41.04
CA SER A 28 16.30 -22.38 -40.17
C SER A 28 15.12 -21.41 -40.06
N LEU A 29 14.58 -21.27 -38.85
CA LEU A 29 13.62 -20.22 -38.49
C LEU A 29 14.35 -18.87 -38.31
N PRO A 30 13.70 -17.72 -38.62
CA PRO A 30 14.33 -16.42 -38.43
C PRO A 30 14.62 -16.15 -36.95
N PRO A 31 15.69 -15.38 -36.63
CA PRO A 31 16.07 -15.13 -35.24
C PRO A 31 14.95 -14.38 -34.51
N SER A 32 14.39 -15.03 -33.49
CA SER A 32 13.49 -14.39 -32.55
C SER A 32 14.19 -13.17 -31.94
N ALA A 33 13.54 -12.00 -32.01
CA ALA A 33 13.97 -10.82 -31.27
C ALA A 33 14.29 -11.22 -29.81
N PRO A 34 15.38 -10.70 -29.21
CA PRO A 34 15.74 -11.07 -27.86
C PRO A 34 14.56 -10.75 -26.94
N ARG A 35 13.89 -11.79 -26.44
CA ARG A 35 12.99 -11.65 -25.30
C ARG A 35 13.85 -11.09 -24.19
N SER A 36 13.63 -9.82 -23.84
CA SER A 36 14.25 -9.21 -22.67
C SER A 36 14.13 -10.20 -21.52
N ARG A 37 15.24 -10.64 -20.94
CA ARG A 37 15.20 -11.42 -19.69
C ARG A 37 14.25 -10.65 -18.76
N PRO A 38 13.20 -11.27 -18.21
CA PRO A 38 12.38 -10.57 -17.22
C PRO A 38 13.35 -10.11 -16.14
N GLU A 39 13.46 -8.79 -15.96
CA GLU A 39 14.24 -8.22 -14.87
C GLU A 39 13.86 -8.98 -13.60
N ALA A 40 14.87 -9.48 -12.87
CA ALA A 40 14.66 -10.24 -11.66
C ALA A 40 14.04 -9.33 -10.59
N SER A 41 12.73 -9.17 -10.63
CA SER A 41 11.97 -8.39 -9.65
C SER A 41 11.80 -9.21 -8.38
N PRO A 42 12.01 -8.60 -7.19
CA PRO A 42 11.72 -9.25 -5.91
C PRO A 42 10.21 -9.42 -5.70
N TYR A 43 9.36 -8.92 -6.60
CA TYR A 43 7.92 -9.03 -6.54
C TYR A 43 7.38 -10.08 -7.52
N LEU A 44 6.33 -10.77 -7.09
CA LEU A 44 5.35 -11.44 -7.94
C LEU A 44 4.27 -10.41 -8.28
N ASP A 45 4.16 -10.10 -9.57
CA ASP A 45 3.15 -9.19 -10.09
C ASP A 45 1.91 -9.96 -10.51
N LEU A 46 0.75 -9.49 -10.02
CA LEU A 46 -0.55 -10.08 -10.28
C LEU A 46 -1.46 -9.01 -10.88
N THR A 47 -2.08 -9.34 -12.00
CA THR A 47 -3.20 -8.58 -12.54
C THR A 47 -4.40 -8.66 -11.59
N ARG A 48 -5.35 -7.71 -11.73
CA ARG A 48 -6.61 -7.76 -10.99
C ARG A 48 -7.34 -9.10 -11.15
N ALA A 49 -7.35 -9.68 -12.35
CA ALA A 49 -8.03 -10.94 -12.63
C ALA A 49 -7.37 -12.12 -11.89
N GLU A 50 -6.04 -12.23 -11.96
CA GLU A 50 -5.28 -13.27 -11.26
C GLU A 50 -5.46 -13.16 -9.74
N TRP A 51 -5.43 -11.94 -9.21
CA TRP A 51 -5.64 -11.69 -7.78
C TRP A 51 -7.06 -12.06 -7.34
N SER A 52 -8.07 -11.62 -8.09
CA SER A 52 -9.47 -11.91 -7.77
C SER A 52 -9.78 -13.41 -7.78
N ALA A 53 -9.13 -14.20 -8.65
CA ALA A 53 -9.31 -15.66 -8.70
C ALA A 53 -8.85 -16.36 -7.41
N LEU A 54 -7.99 -15.74 -6.59
CA LEU A 54 -7.57 -16.29 -5.30
C LEU A 54 -8.71 -16.37 -4.27
N ARG A 55 -9.84 -15.68 -4.53
CA ARG A 55 -11.02 -15.70 -3.67
C ARG A 55 -11.69 -17.08 -3.63
N ASP A 56 -11.64 -17.87 -4.70
CA ASP A 56 -12.47 -19.08 -4.86
C ASP A 56 -12.14 -20.17 -3.82
N LYS A 57 -11.03 -19.99 -3.11
CA LYS A 57 -10.59 -20.83 -1.99
C LYS A 57 -10.87 -20.19 -0.61
N THR A 58 -11.76 -19.21 -0.53
CA THR A 58 -12.03 -18.37 0.66
C THR A 58 -13.53 -18.23 0.87
N PRO A 59 -14.10 -18.71 2.00
CA PRO A 59 -15.47 -18.36 2.37
C PRO A 59 -15.59 -16.84 2.50
N LEU A 60 -16.63 -16.23 1.93
CA LEU A 60 -16.96 -14.82 2.16
C LEU A 60 -17.46 -14.67 3.61
N PRO A 61 -16.74 -13.99 4.52
CA PRO A 61 -17.23 -13.76 5.88
C PRO A 61 -18.13 -12.50 5.96
N LEU A 62 -18.55 -11.94 4.83
CA LEU A 62 -19.27 -10.66 4.73
C LEU A 62 -20.63 -10.83 4.06
N SER A 63 -21.68 -10.37 4.73
CA SER A 63 -22.98 -10.11 4.12
C SER A 63 -22.96 -8.81 3.30
N ALA A 64 -23.82 -8.70 2.29
CA ALA A 64 -23.96 -7.48 1.49
C ALA A 64 -24.28 -6.23 2.33
N ALA A 65 -25.05 -6.38 3.41
CA ALA A 65 -25.39 -5.29 4.33
C ALA A 65 -24.17 -4.76 5.10
N GLU A 66 -23.23 -5.63 5.47
CA GLU A 66 -22.00 -5.21 6.15
C GLU A 66 -21.05 -4.47 5.22
N VAL A 67 -20.98 -4.89 3.96
CA VAL A 67 -20.21 -4.16 2.95
C VAL A 67 -20.82 -2.78 2.68
N GLU A 68 -22.14 -2.67 2.71
CA GLU A 68 -22.84 -1.38 2.62
C GLU A 68 -22.58 -0.49 3.86
N GLY A 69 -22.51 -1.08 5.06
CA GLY A 69 -22.10 -0.36 6.28
C GLY A 69 -20.68 0.21 6.19
N LEU A 70 -19.78 -0.49 5.49
CA LEU A 70 -18.42 0.00 5.21
C LEU A 70 -18.38 1.15 4.19
N ARG A 71 -19.43 1.32 3.35
CA ARG A 71 -19.56 2.46 2.41
C ARG A 71 -19.91 3.79 3.08
N GLY A 72 -20.59 3.75 4.23
CA GLY A 72 -21.17 4.93 4.91
C GLY A 72 -20.18 6.03 5.33
N LEU A 73 -18.87 5.80 5.20
CA LEU A 73 -17.81 6.73 5.56
C LEU A 73 -17.21 7.50 4.37
N GLY A 74 -17.96 7.61 3.26
CA GLY A 74 -17.67 8.51 2.14
C GLY A 74 -16.67 7.99 1.10
N ASP A 75 -16.42 6.67 1.08
CA ASP A 75 -15.44 6.04 0.20
C ASP A 75 -16.05 5.52 -1.12
N VAL A 76 -15.26 5.62 -2.19
CA VAL A 76 -15.58 5.21 -3.58
C VAL A 76 -15.45 3.67 -3.79
N ILE A 77 -15.49 2.89 -2.72
CA ILE A 77 -15.26 1.44 -2.80
C ILE A 77 -16.61 0.72 -2.91
N ASP A 78 -16.82 0.06 -4.04
CA ASP A 78 -18.00 -0.78 -4.25
C ASP A 78 -17.78 -2.22 -3.80
N LEU A 79 -18.87 -2.98 -3.82
CA LEU A 79 -18.89 -4.38 -3.41
C LEU A 79 -17.91 -5.24 -4.22
N ASP A 80 -17.82 -4.99 -5.52
CA ASP A 80 -16.91 -5.72 -6.40
C ASP A 80 -15.45 -5.47 -6.02
N GLU A 81 -15.08 -4.24 -5.65
CA GLU A 81 -13.74 -3.94 -5.16
C GLU A 81 -13.42 -4.67 -3.84
N VAL A 82 -14.38 -4.70 -2.89
CA VAL A 82 -14.23 -5.46 -1.63
C VAL A 82 -14.03 -6.94 -1.92
N ARG A 83 -14.88 -7.51 -2.79
CA ARG A 83 -14.88 -8.93 -3.14
C ARG A 83 -13.60 -9.33 -3.88
N ASP A 84 -13.22 -8.56 -4.89
CA ASP A 84 -12.18 -8.96 -5.83
C ASP A 84 -10.78 -8.63 -5.30
N ILE A 85 -10.64 -7.64 -4.40
CA ILE A 85 -9.34 -7.18 -3.90
C ILE A 85 -9.15 -7.48 -2.42
N TYR A 86 -10.05 -6.99 -1.57
CA TYR A 86 -9.80 -6.94 -0.14
C TYR A 86 -10.07 -8.27 0.57
N LEU A 87 -10.96 -9.11 0.04
CA LEU A 87 -11.16 -10.47 0.56
C LEU A 87 -9.93 -11.36 0.36
N PRO A 88 -9.38 -11.54 -0.86
CA PRO A 88 -8.12 -12.26 -1.03
C PRO A 88 -6.99 -11.66 -0.18
N LEU A 89 -6.95 -10.34 -0.03
CA LEU A 89 -5.96 -9.67 0.83
C LEU A 89 -6.11 -10.05 2.30
N SER A 90 -7.31 -10.03 2.86
CA SER A 90 -7.53 -10.43 4.25
C SER A 90 -7.12 -11.89 4.50
N ARG A 91 -7.35 -12.78 3.52
CA ARG A 91 -6.90 -14.16 3.63
C ARG A 91 -5.39 -14.28 3.54
N LEU A 92 -4.75 -13.56 2.62
CA LEU A 92 -3.30 -13.52 2.55
C LEU A 92 -2.72 -13.10 3.91
N LEU A 93 -3.23 -12.02 4.49
CA LEU A 93 -2.82 -11.55 5.81
C LEU A 93 -3.08 -12.61 6.90
N ASN A 94 -4.21 -13.31 6.87
CA ASN A 94 -4.48 -14.42 7.79
C ASN A 94 -3.43 -15.55 7.68
N LEU A 95 -2.99 -15.88 6.46
CA LEU A 95 -1.91 -16.87 6.27
C LEU A 95 -0.58 -16.39 6.86
N TYR A 96 -0.25 -15.11 6.72
CA TYR A 96 0.95 -14.53 7.35
C TYR A 96 0.86 -14.56 8.88
N VAL A 97 -0.29 -14.20 9.46
CA VAL A 97 -0.53 -14.27 10.90
C VAL A 97 -0.32 -15.69 11.42
N GLY A 98 -0.99 -16.68 10.81
CA GLY A 98 -0.85 -18.08 11.20
C GLY A 98 0.57 -18.62 11.04
N ALA A 99 1.30 -18.21 9.99
CA ALA A 99 2.70 -18.60 9.81
C ALA A 99 3.62 -17.99 10.88
N THR A 100 3.40 -16.72 11.24
CA THR A 100 4.14 -16.05 12.33
C THR A 100 3.86 -16.69 13.68
N ASP A 101 2.62 -17.07 13.96
CA ASP A 101 2.25 -17.77 15.18
C ASP A 101 2.87 -19.16 15.26
N GLY A 102 2.85 -19.92 14.15
CA GLY A 102 3.51 -21.22 14.06
C GLY A 102 5.03 -21.13 14.29
N LEU A 103 5.69 -20.14 13.69
CA LEU A 103 7.12 -19.88 13.92
C LEU A 103 7.39 -19.53 15.39
N ARG A 104 6.54 -18.71 16.01
CA ARG A 104 6.65 -18.38 17.44
C ARG A 104 6.54 -19.63 18.30
N GLY A 105 5.58 -20.52 18.01
CA GLY A 105 5.43 -21.79 18.72
C GLY A 105 6.66 -22.68 18.63
N ALA A 106 7.27 -22.79 17.44
CA ALA A 106 8.51 -23.52 17.24
C ALA A 106 9.69 -22.92 18.03
N LEU A 107 9.82 -21.58 18.02
CA LEU A 107 10.84 -20.87 18.80
C LEU A 107 10.66 -21.04 20.31
N ASN A 108 9.43 -20.94 20.81
CA ASN A 108 9.13 -21.16 22.23
C ASN A 108 9.46 -22.60 22.65
N THR A 109 9.19 -23.58 21.78
CA THR A 109 9.54 -24.99 22.03
C THR A 109 11.06 -25.17 22.08
N PHE A 110 11.79 -24.53 21.17
CA PHE A 110 13.26 -24.59 21.13
C PHE A 110 13.93 -23.89 22.33
N LEU A 111 13.42 -22.71 22.71
CA LEU A 111 14.01 -21.89 23.77
C LEU A 111 13.58 -22.31 25.20
N GLY A 112 12.52 -23.11 25.33
CA GLY A 112 12.00 -23.55 26.62
C GLY A 112 11.45 -22.41 27.49
N GLU A 113 11.36 -22.62 28.80
CA GLU A 113 10.76 -21.65 29.74
C GLU A 113 11.51 -20.30 29.79
N GLN A 114 12.82 -20.30 29.55
CA GLN A 114 13.67 -19.10 29.64
C GLN A 114 13.49 -18.14 28.45
N GLY A 115 12.93 -18.60 27.33
CA GLY A 115 12.70 -17.79 26.13
C GLY A 115 11.27 -17.84 25.62
N SER A 116 10.32 -18.31 26.42
CA SER A 116 8.90 -18.34 26.07
C SER A 116 8.39 -16.92 25.84
N GLN A 117 8.09 -16.60 24.58
CA GLN A 117 7.50 -15.34 24.20
C GLN A 117 5.99 -15.42 24.34
N THR A 118 5.41 -14.51 25.11
CA THR A 118 3.97 -14.25 25.06
C THR A 118 3.60 -13.79 23.64
N GLY A 119 2.38 -14.10 23.19
CA GLY A 119 1.93 -13.74 21.85
C GLY A 119 2.06 -12.24 21.61
N THR A 120 2.99 -11.83 20.75
CA THR A 120 3.20 -10.44 20.38
C THR A 120 2.24 -10.05 19.25
N PRO A 121 1.61 -8.86 19.29
CA PRO A 121 0.66 -8.45 18.27
C PRO A 121 1.27 -8.49 16.86
N PHE A 122 0.52 -8.93 15.86
CA PHE A 122 0.92 -8.83 14.45
C PHE A 122 0.70 -7.39 13.96
N VAL A 123 1.73 -6.72 13.44
CA VAL A 123 1.70 -5.31 13.07
C VAL A 123 1.74 -5.15 11.56
N ILE A 124 0.74 -4.45 11.03
CA ILE A 124 0.58 -4.16 9.61
C ILE A 124 0.82 -2.67 9.37
N GLY A 125 1.82 -2.33 8.57
CA GLY A 125 2.03 -0.95 8.11
C GLY A 125 1.24 -0.64 6.84
N VAL A 126 0.48 0.47 6.80
CA VAL A 126 -0.22 0.94 5.59
C VAL A 126 0.33 2.31 5.17
N ALA A 127 1.08 2.33 4.06
CA ALA A 127 1.76 3.49 3.51
C ALA A 127 1.13 3.99 2.20
N GLY A 128 1.56 5.17 1.76
CA GLY A 128 1.10 5.81 0.53
C GLY A 128 0.85 7.31 0.66
N SER A 129 0.59 7.97 -0.47
CA SER A 129 0.40 9.42 -0.51
C SER A 129 -0.82 9.91 0.28
N VAL A 130 -0.89 11.22 0.54
CA VAL A 130 -2.14 11.89 0.94
C VAL A 130 -3.20 11.62 -0.13
N ALA A 131 -4.46 11.45 0.28
CA ALA A 131 -5.61 11.24 -0.60
C ALA A 131 -5.60 9.94 -1.46
N VAL A 132 -4.57 9.10 -1.39
CA VAL A 132 -4.53 7.81 -2.11
C VAL A 132 -5.50 6.76 -1.55
N GLY A 133 -6.09 7.02 -0.38
CA GLY A 133 -7.08 6.14 0.28
C GLY A 133 -6.47 5.14 1.27
N LYS A 134 -5.42 5.51 2.01
CA LYS A 134 -4.85 4.67 3.09
C LYS A 134 -5.86 4.35 4.19
N SER A 135 -6.57 5.37 4.70
CA SER A 135 -7.50 5.21 5.82
C SER A 135 -8.69 4.36 5.45
N THR A 136 -9.14 4.48 4.21
CA THR A 136 -10.11 3.57 3.59
C THR A 136 -9.61 2.13 3.63
N VAL A 137 -8.40 1.87 3.12
CA VAL A 137 -7.79 0.53 3.10
C VAL A 137 -7.62 -0.02 4.53
N ALA A 138 -7.09 0.79 5.46
CA ALA A 138 -6.85 0.39 6.84
C ALA A 138 -8.16 0.05 7.59
N ARG A 139 -9.23 0.84 7.38
CA ARG A 139 -10.56 0.54 7.95
C ARG A 139 -11.15 -0.75 7.39
N LEU A 140 -11.04 -0.97 6.08
CA LEU A 140 -11.52 -2.20 5.45
C LEU A 140 -10.76 -3.43 5.97
N LEU A 141 -9.42 -3.35 6.05
CA LEU A 141 -8.60 -4.42 6.60
C LEU A 141 -8.93 -4.69 8.06
N GLN A 142 -9.12 -3.64 8.88
CA GLN A 142 -9.53 -3.79 10.28
C GLN A 142 -10.83 -4.58 10.38
N ALA A 143 -11.86 -4.18 9.62
CA ALA A 143 -13.16 -4.84 9.64
C ALA A 143 -13.08 -6.29 9.14
N LEU A 144 -12.31 -6.55 8.07
CA LEU A 144 -12.17 -7.88 7.49
C LEU A 144 -11.40 -8.85 8.38
N LEU A 145 -10.30 -8.38 8.99
CA LEU A 145 -9.45 -9.22 9.83
C LEU A 145 -10.14 -9.57 11.15
N ALA A 146 -10.84 -8.64 11.78
CA ALA A 146 -11.55 -8.87 13.05
C ALA A 146 -12.67 -9.94 12.98
N ARG A 147 -13.01 -10.43 11.77
CA ARG A 147 -13.98 -11.51 11.56
C ARG A 147 -13.39 -12.91 11.65
N TRP A 148 -12.06 -13.05 11.62
CA TRP A 148 -11.42 -14.34 11.76
C TRP A 148 -11.36 -14.71 13.25
N PRO A 149 -11.81 -15.92 13.65
CA PRO A 149 -11.83 -16.34 15.05
C PRO A 149 -10.46 -16.30 15.73
N GLU A 150 -9.37 -16.41 14.97
CA GLU A 150 -8.00 -16.45 15.45
C GLU A 150 -7.49 -15.08 15.94
N HIS A 151 -8.05 -13.96 15.47
CA HIS A 151 -7.61 -12.60 15.82
C HIS A 151 -8.76 -11.59 15.91
N PRO A 152 -9.69 -11.76 16.88
CA PRO A 152 -10.88 -10.91 17.00
C PRO A 152 -10.57 -9.45 17.35
N ARG A 153 -9.41 -9.14 17.96
CA ARG A 153 -9.04 -7.77 18.36
C ARG A 153 -8.07 -7.16 17.36
N VAL A 154 -8.64 -6.39 16.42
CA VAL A 154 -7.88 -5.63 15.44
C VAL A 154 -8.00 -4.14 15.71
N GLU A 155 -6.89 -3.52 16.09
CA GLU A 155 -6.80 -2.09 16.39
C GLU A 155 -6.17 -1.33 15.23
N ARG A 156 -6.55 -0.05 15.07
CA ARG A 156 -6.00 0.83 14.03
C ARG A 156 -5.52 2.14 14.63
N VAL A 157 -4.31 2.55 14.24
CA VAL A 157 -3.68 3.80 14.66
C VAL A 157 -3.22 4.58 13.42
N THR A 158 -3.47 5.89 13.41
CA THR A 158 -2.89 6.80 12.42
C THR A 158 -1.64 7.48 12.98
N THR A 159 -0.61 7.63 12.15
CA THR A 159 0.60 8.35 12.53
C THR A 159 0.38 9.85 12.73
N ASP A 160 -0.76 10.38 12.30
CA ASP A 160 -1.09 11.80 12.45
C ASP A 160 -1.16 12.22 13.93
N GLY A 161 -1.49 11.29 14.84
CA GLY A 161 -1.41 11.48 16.29
C GLY A 161 0.00 11.76 16.82
N PHE A 162 1.03 11.53 16.01
CA PHE A 162 2.43 11.78 16.33
C PHE A 162 3.00 13.00 15.60
N LEU A 163 2.16 13.80 14.94
CA LEU A 163 2.57 15.13 14.50
C LEU A 163 2.90 16.00 15.71
N LEU A 164 3.89 16.88 15.55
CA LEU A 164 4.15 17.91 16.56
C LEU A 164 2.92 18.84 16.66
N PRO A 165 2.54 19.28 17.88
CA PRO A 165 1.45 20.24 18.05
C PRO A 165 1.68 21.51 17.25
N MET A 166 0.61 22.18 16.81
CA MET A 166 0.69 23.37 15.95
C MET A 166 1.55 24.47 16.55
N ARG A 167 1.51 24.65 17.89
CA ARG A 167 2.38 25.60 18.60
C ARG A 167 3.86 25.34 18.31
N GLU A 168 4.26 24.07 18.36
CA GLU A 168 5.64 23.64 18.12
C GLU A 168 6.01 23.78 16.64
N LEU A 169 5.11 23.39 15.73
CA LEU A 169 5.32 23.57 14.29
C LEU A 169 5.49 25.05 13.92
N LYS A 170 4.71 25.96 14.53
CA LYS A 170 4.87 27.41 14.34
C LYS A 170 6.21 27.92 14.86
N ALA A 171 6.58 27.54 16.10
CA ALA A 171 7.85 27.95 16.70
C ALA A 171 9.07 27.51 15.87
N ARG A 172 8.98 26.38 15.18
CA ARG A 172 10.05 25.84 14.31
C ARG A 172 9.94 26.25 12.84
N GLY A 173 8.93 27.02 12.44
CA GLY A 173 8.70 27.36 11.03
C GLY A 173 8.30 26.18 10.14
N LEU A 174 7.76 25.10 10.71
CA LEU A 174 7.43 23.84 10.04
C LEU A 174 5.94 23.73 9.61
N MET A 175 5.16 24.82 9.69
CA MET A 175 3.74 24.79 9.33
C MET A 175 3.50 24.38 7.86
N SER A 176 4.36 24.82 6.93
CA SER A 176 4.33 24.42 5.52
C SER A 176 4.99 23.06 5.25
N ARG A 177 5.53 22.41 6.29
CA ARG A 177 6.19 21.10 6.24
C ARG A 177 5.39 20.03 7.01
N LYS A 178 4.12 20.29 7.33
CA LYS A 178 3.28 19.32 8.01
C LYS A 178 3.08 18.08 7.13
N GLY A 179 3.41 16.90 7.67
CA GLY A 179 3.44 15.63 6.94
C GLY A 179 4.83 15.22 6.44
N PHE A 180 5.83 16.11 6.47
CA PHE A 180 7.24 15.76 6.21
C PHE A 180 7.89 15.11 7.46
N PRO A 181 9.00 14.37 7.31
CA PRO A 181 9.61 13.63 8.42
C PRO A 181 9.86 14.44 9.70
N GLU A 182 10.28 15.70 9.58
CA GLU A 182 10.60 16.61 10.69
C GLU A 182 9.37 17.17 11.41
N SER A 183 8.17 17.00 10.86
CA SER A 183 6.91 17.43 11.49
C SER A 183 6.35 16.41 12.48
N TYR A 184 6.98 15.24 12.62
CA TYR A 184 6.56 14.17 13.53
C TYR A 184 7.51 14.00 14.72
N ASP A 185 6.95 13.64 15.87
CA ASP A 185 7.70 12.98 16.93
C ASP A 185 7.89 11.49 16.59
N ARG A 186 8.88 11.23 15.75
CA ARG A 186 9.23 9.87 15.29
C ARG A 186 9.69 8.97 16.43
N ARG A 187 10.28 9.54 17.49
CA ARG A 187 10.73 8.76 18.66
C ARG A 187 9.53 8.25 19.44
N ALA A 188 8.53 9.10 19.68
CA ALA A 188 7.29 8.69 20.31
C ALA A 188 6.55 7.63 19.48
N LEU A 189 6.48 7.79 18.15
CA LEU A 189 5.85 6.81 17.26
C LEU A 189 6.56 5.45 17.29
N THR A 190 7.88 5.42 17.16
CA THR A 190 8.66 4.17 17.24
C THR A 190 8.51 3.52 18.61
N ARG A 191 8.57 4.29 19.70
CA ARG A 191 8.37 3.77 21.06
C ARG A 191 6.97 3.19 21.24
N PHE A 192 5.94 3.83 20.70
CA PHE A 192 4.56 3.33 20.79
C PHE A 192 4.42 1.94 20.16
N VAL A 193 4.92 1.74 18.94
CA VAL A 193 4.85 0.42 18.28
C VAL A 193 5.76 -0.60 18.96
N ALA A 194 6.95 -0.19 19.40
CA ALA A 194 7.87 -1.06 20.16
C ALA A 194 7.24 -1.55 21.47
N ASP A 195 6.56 -0.66 22.20
CA ASP A 195 5.87 -0.99 23.45
C ASP A 195 4.73 -2.00 23.24
N ILE A 196 4.00 -1.90 22.12
CA ILE A 196 2.98 -2.87 21.72
C ILE A 196 3.63 -4.21 21.33
N LYS A 197 4.69 -4.19 20.53
CA LYS A 197 5.45 -5.39 20.16
C LYS A 197 6.13 -6.08 21.34
N ALA A 198 6.42 -5.34 22.41
CA ALA A 198 6.92 -5.89 23.67
C ALA A 198 5.82 -6.53 24.54
N GLY A 199 4.56 -6.53 24.09
CA GLY A 199 3.45 -7.18 24.79
C GLY A 199 2.91 -6.42 25.99
N LYS A 200 3.14 -5.10 26.08
CA LYS A 200 2.53 -4.28 27.16
C LYS A 200 1.01 -4.36 27.09
N ASP A 201 0.37 -4.45 28.25
CA ASP A 201 -1.09 -4.60 28.34
C ASP A 201 -1.84 -3.37 27.81
N GLU A 202 -1.32 -2.18 28.06
CA GLU A 202 -1.91 -0.93 27.61
C GLU A 202 -0.84 0.07 27.13
N VAL A 203 -1.04 0.63 25.94
CA VAL A 203 -0.18 1.66 25.35
C VAL A 203 -1.05 2.78 24.81
N THR A 204 -0.67 4.04 25.05
CA THR A 204 -1.47 5.19 24.63
C THR A 204 -0.76 6.07 23.59
N ALA A 205 -1.53 6.64 22.67
CA ALA A 205 -1.07 7.59 21.66
C ALA A 205 -1.87 8.90 21.72
N PRO A 206 -1.29 10.05 21.33
CA PRO A 206 -2.07 11.28 21.20
C PRO A 206 -3.10 11.17 20.07
N VAL A 207 -4.22 11.87 20.21
CA VAL A 207 -5.26 11.93 19.17
C VAL A 207 -5.06 13.18 18.31
N TYR A 208 -5.11 13.00 16.99
CA TYR A 208 -5.10 14.10 16.04
C TYR A 208 -6.50 14.31 15.47
N SER A 209 -6.94 15.57 15.38
CA SER A 209 -8.23 15.92 14.79
C SER A 209 -8.03 16.69 13.48
N HIS A 210 -8.59 16.14 12.40
CA HIS A 210 -8.63 16.83 11.11
C HIS A 210 -9.57 18.05 11.10
N LEU A 211 -10.49 18.16 12.07
CA LEU A 211 -11.41 19.28 12.20
C LEU A 211 -10.67 20.54 12.69
N ILE A 212 -9.97 20.44 13.82
CA ILE A 212 -9.19 21.56 14.38
C ILE A 212 -7.77 21.64 13.79
N TYR A 213 -7.38 20.64 13.00
CA TYR A 213 -6.08 20.53 12.36
C TYR A 213 -4.89 20.55 13.34
N ASP A 214 -5.04 19.89 14.48
CA ASP A 214 -4.03 19.79 15.55
C ASP A 214 -4.23 18.54 16.43
N ILE A 215 -3.26 18.29 17.32
CA ILE A 215 -3.39 17.32 18.42
C ILE A 215 -4.47 17.81 19.39
N VAL A 216 -5.38 16.92 19.79
CA VAL A 216 -6.44 17.26 20.75
C VAL A 216 -5.87 17.24 22.17
N PRO A 217 -5.88 18.38 22.91
CA PRO A 217 -5.30 18.43 24.24
C PRO A 217 -6.01 17.47 25.21
N GLY A 218 -5.22 16.65 25.92
CA GLY A 218 -5.73 15.72 26.94
C GLY A 218 -6.35 14.44 26.40
N GLU A 219 -6.71 14.38 25.12
CA GLU A 219 -7.28 13.18 24.51
C GLU A 219 -6.19 12.18 24.12
N ARG A 220 -6.41 10.90 24.47
CA ARG A 220 -5.48 9.81 24.16
C ARG A 220 -6.24 8.61 23.62
N LEU A 221 -5.72 8.04 22.54
CA LEU A 221 -6.11 6.72 22.07
C LEU A 221 -5.41 5.68 22.96
N THR A 222 -6.15 4.67 23.40
CA THR A 222 -5.65 3.59 24.25
C THR A 222 -5.74 2.28 23.50
N VAL A 223 -4.62 1.62 23.28
CA VAL A 223 -4.52 0.31 22.61
C VAL A 223 -4.25 -0.75 23.68
N ARG A 224 -5.14 -1.73 23.78
CA ARG A 224 -5.09 -2.80 24.79
C ARG A 224 -4.77 -4.13 24.15
N ARG A 225 -3.48 -4.47 24.13
CA ARG A 225 -2.88 -5.73 23.62
C ARG A 225 -3.71 -6.41 22.51
N PRO A 226 -3.80 -5.81 21.31
CA PRO A 226 -4.57 -6.37 20.20
C PRO A 226 -3.89 -7.61 19.65
N ASP A 227 -4.64 -8.43 18.93
CA ASP A 227 -4.08 -9.55 18.18
C ASP A 227 -3.39 -9.02 16.91
N ILE A 228 -3.99 -7.99 16.28
CA ILE A 228 -3.42 -7.27 15.13
C ILE A 228 -3.47 -5.74 15.35
N LEU A 229 -2.37 -5.05 15.06
CA LEU A 229 -2.30 -3.60 15.00
C LEU A 229 -2.07 -3.13 13.57
N ILE A 230 -2.97 -2.29 13.04
CA ILE A 230 -2.80 -1.61 11.76
C ILE A 230 -2.28 -0.19 12.01
N VAL A 231 -1.07 0.11 11.55
CA VAL A 231 -0.44 1.44 11.63
C VAL A 231 -0.47 2.09 10.25
N GLU A 232 -1.29 3.11 10.07
CA GLU A 232 -1.39 3.84 8.80
C GLU A 232 -0.74 5.22 8.85
N GLY A 233 -0.06 5.61 7.77
CA GLY A 233 0.62 6.89 7.74
C GLY A 233 1.46 7.13 6.49
N LEU A 234 1.89 8.38 6.29
CA LEU A 234 2.79 8.72 5.19
C LEU A 234 4.21 8.20 5.44
N ASN A 235 4.62 8.17 6.70
CA ASN A 235 6.00 7.94 7.14
C ASN A 235 6.27 6.50 7.58
N VAL A 236 5.28 5.60 7.50
CA VAL A 236 5.39 4.28 8.15
C VAL A 236 6.49 3.39 7.58
N LEU A 237 6.83 3.58 6.30
CA LEU A 237 7.93 2.87 5.61
C LEU A 237 9.20 3.72 5.46
N GLN A 238 9.31 4.87 6.13
CA GLN A 238 10.54 5.66 6.07
C GLN A 238 11.69 4.93 6.78
N PRO A 239 12.92 5.02 6.27
CA PRO A 239 14.08 4.46 6.96
C PRO A 239 14.31 5.20 8.27
N ALA A 240 14.96 4.52 9.22
CA ALA A 240 15.50 5.21 10.38
C ALA A 240 16.50 6.28 9.90
N LEU A 241 16.37 7.49 10.41
CA LEU A 241 17.42 8.49 10.17
C LEU A 241 18.57 8.26 11.15
N PRO A 242 19.82 8.52 10.73
CA PRO A 242 20.95 8.50 11.65
C PRO A 242 20.70 9.44 12.82
N GLY A 243 21.11 9.01 14.03
CA GLY A 243 21.15 9.91 15.17
C GLY A 243 22.20 11.02 14.98
N ARG A 244 22.20 12.01 15.89
CA ARG A 244 23.26 13.05 15.94
C ARG A 244 24.64 12.46 16.19
N ASP A 245 24.69 11.24 16.72
CA ASP A 245 25.87 10.40 16.93
C ASP A 245 26.29 9.61 15.68
N GLY A 246 25.61 9.80 14.55
CA GLY A 246 25.85 9.06 13.30
C GLY A 246 25.34 7.62 13.31
N ARG A 247 24.74 7.15 14.42
CA ARG A 247 24.29 5.75 14.55
C ARG A 247 22.89 5.56 13.98
N THR A 248 22.73 4.56 13.13
CA THR A 248 21.42 4.11 12.66
C THR A 248 20.67 3.45 13.82
N ARG A 249 19.40 3.80 13.98
CA ARG A 249 18.51 3.23 15.00
C ARG A 249 17.51 2.30 14.35
N VAL A 250 16.78 1.53 15.15
CA VAL A 250 15.62 0.76 14.68
C VAL A 250 14.56 1.74 14.15
N GLY A 251 14.12 1.53 12.92
CA GLY A 251 13.05 2.28 12.27
C GLY A 251 11.68 1.73 12.62
N LEU A 252 10.63 2.49 12.29
CA LEU A 252 9.26 2.03 12.54
C LEU A 252 8.94 0.75 11.77
N ALA A 253 9.35 0.69 10.50
CA ALA A 253 9.08 -0.44 9.62
C ALA A 253 9.72 -1.76 10.08
N ASP A 254 10.74 -1.71 10.94
CA ASP A 254 11.42 -2.89 11.46
C ASP A 254 10.55 -3.65 12.49
N PHE A 255 9.48 -3.02 12.97
CA PHE A 255 8.48 -3.64 13.85
C PHE A 255 7.28 -4.22 13.09
N PHE A 256 7.23 -4.10 11.76
CA PHE A 256 6.11 -4.59 10.96
C PHE A 256 6.35 -6.02 10.49
N ASP A 257 5.35 -6.88 10.67
CA ASP A 257 5.36 -8.23 10.12
C ASP A 257 4.87 -8.24 8.66
N PHE A 258 4.02 -7.27 8.31
CA PHE A 258 3.54 -7.06 6.95
C PHE A 258 3.40 -5.56 6.64
N SER A 259 3.60 -5.18 5.38
CA SER A 259 3.36 -3.81 4.96
C SER A 259 2.69 -3.71 3.60
N VAL A 260 1.73 -2.81 3.51
CA VAL A 260 0.97 -2.46 2.31
C VAL A 260 1.33 -1.05 1.89
N TYR A 261 1.74 -0.86 0.63
CA TYR A 261 1.89 0.46 0.02
C TYR A 261 0.77 0.68 -1.00
N VAL A 262 -0.08 1.68 -0.77
CA VAL A 262 -1.12 2.08 -1.70
C VAL A 262 -0.53 3.07 -2.71
N ASP A 263 -0.38 2.61 -3.96
CA ASP A 263 0.25 3.33 -5.06
C ASP A 263 -0.79 3.83 -6.07
N ALA A 264 -0.49 4.95 -6.73
CA ALA A 264 -1.25 5.50 -7.84
C ALA A 264 -0.36 6.50 -8.60
N ARG A 265 -0.74 6.86 -9.83
CA ARG A 265 -0.01 7.91 -10.56
C ARG A 265 -0.18 9.24 -9.82
N THR A 266 0.88 10.05 -9.79
CA THR A 266 0.88 11.34 -9.08
C THR A 266 -0.26 12.25 -9.54
N GLU A 267 -0.59 12.22 -10.83
CA GLU A 267 -1.65 13.01 -11.44
C GLU A 267 -3.04 12.54 -10.97
N ASP A 268 -3.21 11.24 -10.73
CA ASP A 268 -4.46 10.68 -10.20
C ASP A 268 -4.63 11.09 -8.74
N VAL A 269 -3.56 11.01 -7.94
CA VAL A 269 -3.57 11.45 -6.54
C VAL A 269 -3.86 12.95 -6.42
N GLU A 270 -3.31 13.78 -7.33
CA GLU A 270 -3.62 15.21 -7.39
C GLU A 270 -5.12 15.44 -7.60
N ARG A 271 -5.72 14.76 -8.60
CA ARG A 271 -7.16 14.88 -8.87
C ARG A 271 -8.00 14.46 -7.68
N TRP A 272 -7.65 13.37 -7.00
CA TRP A 272 -8.36 12.90 -5.81
C TRP A 272 -8.21 13.86 -4.63
N TYR A 273 -7.03 14.41 -4.43
CA TYR A 273 -6.80 15.43 -3.41
C TYR A 273 -7.67 16.67 -3.63
N LEU A 274 -7.71 17.18 -4.87
CA LEU A 274 -8.51 18.34 -5.24
C LEU A 274 -10.02 18.06 -5.12
N SER A 275 -10.47 16.90 -5.61
CA SER A 275 -11.87 16.46 -5.48
C SER A 275 -12.30 16.36 -4.01
N ARG A 276 -11.45 15.76 -3.17
CA ARG A 276 -11.69 15.66 -1.73
C ARG A 276 -11.72 17.04 -1.07
N PHE A 277 -10.82 17.95 -1.46
CA PHE A 277 -10.82 19.31 -0.93
C PHE A 277 -12.13 20.04 -1.25
N ARG A 278 -12.62 19.95 -2.49
CA ARG A 278 -13.93 20.50 -2.89
C ARG A 278 -15.06 19.94 -2.03
N LYS A 279 -15.15 18.61 -1.91
CA LYS A 279 -16.20 17.96 -1.10
C LYS A 279 -16.14 18.37 0.37
N LEU A 280 -14.94 18.50 0.94
CA LEU A 280 -14.77 18.97 2.32
C LEU A 280 -15.20 20.44 2.48
N ARG A 281 -14.95 21.29 1.48
CA ARG A 281 -15.45 22.69 1.45
C ARG A 281 -16.97 22.76 1.49
N GLU A 282 -17.65 21.87 0.79
CA GLU A 282 -19.12 21.77 0.77
C GLU A 282 -19.71 21.17 2.07
N THR A 283 -18.90 20.48 2.86
CA THR A 283 -19.34 19.72 4.03
C THR A 283 -18.59 20.11 5.31
N ALA A 284 -17.54 19.38 5.68
CA ALA A 284 -16.85 19.50 6.96
C ALA A 284 -16.22 20.88 7.23
N PHE A 285 -15.91 21.67 6.20
CA PHE A 285 -15.39 23.02 6.40
C PHE A 285 -16.47 24.05 6.77
N GLN A 286 -17.75 23.71 6.59
CA GLN A 286 -18.87 24.56 7.00
C GLN A 286 -19.03 24.59 8.52
N ASP A 287 -18.48 23.61 9.24
CA ASP A 287 -18.47 23.57 10.69
C ASP A 287 -17.73 24.82 11.26
N PRO A 288 -18.35 25.61 12.16
CA PRO A 288 -17.74 26.76 12.81
C PRO A 288 -16.39 26.48 13.49
N SER A 289 -16.20 25.26 13.99
CA SER A 289 -14.98 24.80 14.68
C SER A 289 -13.88 24.32 13.72
N SER A 290 -14.17 24.20 12.42
CA SER A 290 -13.21 23.75 11.42
C SER A 290 -12.09 24.78 11.21
N TYR A 291 -10.85 24.33 11.33
CA TYR A 291 -9.66 25.13 10.98
C TYR A 291 -9.71 25.65 9.54
N PHE A 292 -10.38 24.90 8.67
CA PHE A 292 -10.48 25.18 7.23
C PHE A 292 -11.68 26.03 6.85
N ARG A 293 -12.50 26.50 7.81
CA ARG A 293 -13.68 27.33 7.57
C ARG A 293 -13.39 28.57 6.73
N LYS A 294 -12.21 29.18 6.88
CA LYS A 294 -11.74 30.31 6.06
C LYS A 294 -11.82 30.06 4.54
N TYR A 295 -11.76 28.80 4.08
CA TYR A 295 -11.87 28.46 2.66
C TYR A 295 -13.32 28.37 2.15
N THR A 296 -14.31 28.38 3.04
CA THR A 296 -15.73 28.53 2.69
C THR A 296 -16.13 29.99 2.46
N GLN A 297 -15.35 30.93 3.01
CA GLN A 297 -15.60 32.38 2.97
C GLN A 297 -15.05 33.07 1.72
N VAL A 298 -14.34 32.32 0.87
CA VAL A 298 -13.82 32.78 -0.42
C VAL A 298 -14.52 32.05 -1.57
N SER A 299 -14.38 32.57 -2.79
CA SER A 299 -14.93 31.91 -3.98
C SER A 299 -14.35 30.49 -4.13
N GLU A 300 -15.07 29.61 -4.82
CA GLU A 300 -14.58 28.24 -5.05
C GLU A 300 -13.25 28.26 -5.80
N GLU A 301 -13.11 29.13 -6.80
CA GLU A 301 -11.91 29.28 -7.60
C GLU A 301 -10.70 29.62 -6.73
N ALA A 302 -10.84 30.58 -5.80
CA ALA A 302 -9.79 30.97 -4.88
C ALA A 302 -9.43 29.84 -3.90
N ALA A 303 -10.42 29.14 -3.36
CA ALA A 303 -10.20 28.00 -2.47
C ALA A 303 -9.49 26.84 -3.19
N MET A 304 -9.89 26.57 -4.43
CA MET A 304 -9.28 25.53 -5.26
C MET A 304 -7.86 25.90 -5.70
N GLU A 305 -7.57 27.18 -5.93
CA GLU A 305 -6.20 27.62 -6.21
C GLU A 305 -5.28 27.45 -4.99
N TYR A 306 -5.79 27.73 -3.79
CA TYR A 306 -5.06 27.39 -2.56
C TYR A 306 -4.79 25.88 -2.45
N ALA A 307 -5.78 25.04 -2.77
CA ALA A 307 -5.61 23.59 -2.74
C ALA A 307 -4.54 23.13 -3.76
N ARG A 308 -4.58 23.64 -5.00
CA ARG A 308 -3.56 23.35 -6.03
C ARG A 308 -2.17 23.79 -5.58
N THR A 309 -2.06 24.99 -5.02
CA THR A 309 -0.78 25.51 -4.48
C THR A 309 -0.26 24.59 -3.38
N THR A 310 -1.09 24.24 -2.40
CA THR A 310 -0.76 23.32 -1.31
C THR A 310 -0.30 21.96 -1.83
N TRP A 311 -0.99 21.42 -2.85
CA TRP A 311 -0.55 20.18 -3.49
C TRP A 311 0.85 20.33 -4.11
N ARG A 312 1.06 21.35 -4.92
CA ARG A 312 2.32 21.59 -5.65
C ARG A 312 3.51 21.86 -4.74
N THR A 313 3.31 22.58 -3.64
CA THR A 313 4.41 23.05 -2.78
C THR A 313 4.62 22.20 -1.52
N ILE A 314 3.63 21.41 -1.11
CA ILE A 314 3.70 20.61 0.14
C ILE A 314 3.52 19.12 -0.17
N ASN A 315 2.34 18.71 -0.66
CA ASN A 315 2.01 17.28 -0.74
C ASN A 315 2.79 16.54 -1.83
N LYS A 316 2.95 17.12 -3.02
CA LYS A 316 3.68 16.53 -4.14
C LYS A 316 5.18 16.40 -3.84
N PRO A 317 5.89 17.44 -3.34
CA PRO A 317 7.27 17.28 -2.92
C PRO A 317 7.42 16.22 -1.84
N ASN A 318 6.54 16.21 -0.83
CA ASN A 318 6.58 15.18 0.21
C ASN A 318 6.39 13.77 -0.35
N LEU A 319 5.45 13.59 -1.29
CA LEU A 319 5.25 12.32 -1.98
C LEU A 319 6.52 11.88 -2.70
N VAL A 320 7.08 12.74 -3.55
CA VAL A 320 8.22 12.40 -4.41
C VAL A 320 9.49 12.14 -3.59
N GLU A 321 9.74 12.96 -2.57
CA GLU A 321 10.99 12.95 -1.80
C GLU A 321 10.96 11.93 -0.65
N ASN A 322 9.82 11.74 0.02
CA ASN A 322 9.77 11.05 1.31
C ASN A 322 8.84 9.84 1.36
N VAL A 323 7.87 9.72 0.45
CA VAL A 323 6.86 8.63 0.48
C VAL A 323 7.09 7.64 -0.66
N ALA A 324 7.16 8.07 -1.91
CA ALA A 324 7.37 7.24 -3.09
C ALA A 324 8.67 6.40 -3.02
N PRO A 325 9.81 6.93 -2.53
CA PRO A 325 11.04 6.14 -2.41
C PRO A 325 10.90 4.93 -1.46
N THR A 326 9.92 4.96 -0.55
CA THR A 326 9.69 3.86 0.39
C THR A 326 8.87 2.71 -0.19
N ARG A 327 8.28 2.88 -1.38
CA ARG A 327 7.43 1.86 -2.04
C ARG A 327 8.14 0.51 -2.16
N GLY A 328 9.43 0.54 -2.51
CA GLY A 328 10.26 -0.65 -2.67
C GLY A 328 10.53 -1.43 -1.36
N ARG A 329 10.12 -0.91 -0.20
CA ARG A 329 10.23 -1.57 1.11
C ARG A 329 8.98 -2.34 1.51
N ALA A 330 7.87 -2.18 0.79
CA ALA A 330 6.62 -2.82 1.13
C ALA A 330 6.66 -4.35 0.89
N THR A 331 5.84 -5.09 1.63
CA THR A 331 5.57 -6.50 1.36
C THR A 331 4.57 -6.64 0.22
N LEU A 332 3.56 -5.76 0.18
CA LEU A 332 2.56 -5.70 -0.88
C LEU A 332 2.41 -4.27 -1.41
N ILE A 333 2.45 -4.12 -2.72
CA ILE A 333 2.12 -2.85 -3.39
C ILE A 333 0.75 -3.01 -4.06
N VAL A 334 -0.19 -2.13 -3.73
CA VAL A 334 -1.54 -2.08 -4.28
C VAL A 334 -1.64 -0.89 -5.21
N ARG A 335 -1.64 -1.12 -6.53
CA ARG A 335 -1.65 -0.05 -7.53
C ARG A 335 -3.07 0.26 -8.01
N LYS A 336 -3.51 1.50 -7.79
CA LYS A 336 -4.80 2.03 -8.22
C LYS A 336 -4.71 2.69 -9.60
N GLY A 337 -5.79 2.56 -10.36
CA GLY A 337 -6.11 3.35 -11.54
C GLY A 337 -6.82 4.65 -11.20
N PRO A 338 -7.15 5.49 -12.20
CA PRO A 338 -7.69 6.84 -12.02
C PRO A 338 -9.07 6.91 -11.35
N ASP A 339 -9.81 5.80 -11.35
CA ASP A 339 -11.14 5.56 -10.77
C ASP A 339 -11.09 4.95 -9.36
N HIS A 340 -9.92 5.00 -8.71
CA HIS A 340 -9.59 4.34 -7.43
C HIS A 340 -9.60 2.81 -7.45
N LYS A 341 -9.90 2.17 -8.59
CA LYS A 341 -9.89 0.71 -8.73
C LYS A 341 -8.48 0.18 -8.72
N VAL A 342 -8.24 -0.89 -7.97
CA VAL A 342 -6.97 -1.60 -8.01
C VAL A 342 -6.84 -2.31 -9.36
N GLN A 343 -5.71 -2.05 -10.02
CA GLN A 343 -5.40 -2.60 -11.35
C GLN A 343 -4.33 -3.71 -11.27
N ARG A 344 -3.40 -3.59 -10.33
CA ARG A 344 -2.27 -4.52 -10.17
C ARG A 344 -1.88 -4.61 -8.70
N LEU A 345 -1.43 -5.79 -8.31
CA LEU A 345 -0.81 -6.03 -7.01
C LEU A 345 0.58 -6.62 -7.23
N SER A 346 1.54 -6.19 -6.41
CA SER A 346 2.92 -6.71 -6.44
C SER A 346 3.26 -7.23 -5.04
N LEU A 347 3.31 -8.55 -4.89
CA LEU A 347 3.61 -9.22 -3.62
C LEU A 347 5.09 -9.61 -3.58
N ARG A 348 5.81 -9.24 -2.53
CA ARG A 348 7.22 -9.61 -2.36
C ARG A 348 7.35 -11.13 -2.23
N LYS A 349 8.29 -11.70 -2.98
CA LYS A 349 8.65 -13.12 -2.88
C LYS A 349 9.36 -13.38 -1.54
N LEU A 350 9.12 -14.55 -0.96
CA LEU A 350 9.83 -15.03 0.24
C LEU A 350 11.22 -15.55 -0.12
#